data_AF-A0A074VKT3-F1
#
_entry.id   AF-A0A074VKT3-F1
#
_cell.length_a   1.000
_cell.length_b   1.000
_cell.length_c   1.000
_cell.angle_alpha   90.00
_cell.angle_beta   90.00
_cell.angle_gamma   90.00
#
_symmetry.space_group_name_H-M   'P 1'
#
loop_
_entity.id
_entity.type
_entity.pdbx_description
1 polymer ?
#
loop_
_entity_poly.entity_id
_entity_poly.type
_entity_poly.pdbx_seq_one_letter_code
_entity_poly.pdbx_strand_id
1 'polypeptide(L)'
;MNIQIFERNSLYASRPSPESDAAWNALLPEGRGFVYVPESERYSLPPGEKTFYGEIYSVSLFHQLHCLGQLRKYYWLLIDGVMSNSTSLRPMVDGLLGPSGEHVSHCFDYLRQTLQCAGDMALEWPRKEEDGSRFAVDGWGIPHECRSWDHIVDYMKGSYFNLSMNSDIAPDHPMHGDGMARL
;
A
#
# COMPACT_ATOMS: atom_id res chain seq x y z
N MET A 1 9.49 -17.40 -14.46
CA MET A 1 9.66 -16.42 -13.38
C MET A 1 9.99 -15.09 -14.02
N ASN A 2 9.14 -14.08 -13.84
CA ASN A 2 9.37 -12.75 -14.39
C ASN A 2 10.14 -11.94 -13.34
N ILE A 3 11.44 -11.77 -13.53
CA ILE A 3 12.28 -10.98 -12.62
C ILE A 3 12.10 -9.50 -13.00
N GLN A 4 11.77 -8.67 -12.02
CA GLN A 4 11.60 -7.23 -12.19
C GLN A 4 12.63 -6.50 -11.33
N ILE A 5 13.28 -5.49 -11.90
CA ILE A 5 14.17 -4.59 -11.17
C ILE A 5 13.36 -3.32 -10.88
N PHE A 6 13.30 -2.91 -9.62
CA PHE A 6 12.58 -1.70 -9.26
C PHE A 6 13.44 -0.47 -9.56
N GLU A 7 12.84 0.45 -10.30
CA GLU A 7 13.43 1.74 -10.65
C GLU A 7 12.48 2.84 -10.21
N ARG A 8 13.02 4.01 -9.90
CA ARG A 8 12.19 5.17 -9.53
C ARG A 8 11.35 5.57 -10.73
N ASN A 9 10.04 5.58 -10.55
CA ASN A 9 9.12 6.18 -11.51
C ASN A 9 8.67 7.55 -11.00
N SER A 10 9.09 8.62 -11.68
CA SER A 10 8.81 9.99 -11.25
C SER A 10 7.32 10.34 -11.18
N LEU A 11 6.46 9.71 -12.00
CA LEU A 11 5.02 9.96 -11.96
C LEU A 11 4.37 9.41 -10.68
N TYR A 12 4.83 8.25 -10.22
CA TYR A 12 4.30 7.62 -8.99
C TYR A 12 5.02 8.13 -7.74
N ALA A 13 6.27 8.56 -7.88
CA ALA A 13 7.11 9.13 -6.83
C ALA A 13 7.07 10.67 -6.75
N SER A 14 6.06 11.31 -7.35
CA SER A 14 5.83 12.75 -7.23
C SER A 14 4.71 13.06 -6.23
N ARG A 15 4.73 14.29 -5.73
CA ARG A 15 3.58 14.90 -5.07
C ARG A 15 2.33 14.86 -6.00
N PRO A 16 1.10 14.81 -5.47
CA PRO A 16 -0.11 14.86 -6.26
C PRO A 16 -0.15 16.05 -7.24
N SER A 17 -0.45 15.71 -8.48
CA SER A 17 -0.71 16.60 -9.62
C SER A 17 -1.75 15.93 -10.51
N PRO A 18 -2.40 16.66 -11.44
CA PRO A 18 -3.32 16.05 -12.39
C PRO A 18 -2.72 14.83 -13.13
N GLU A 19 -1.45 14.91 -13.54
CA GLU A 19 -0.74 13.86 -14.24
C GLU A 19 -0.42 12.67 -13.33
N SER A 20 0.10 12.94 -12.12
CA SER A 20 0.41 11.89 -11.14
C SER A 20 -0.87 11.17 -10.71
N ASP A 21 -1.94 11.91 -10.43
CA ASP A 21 -3.23 11.32 -10.02
C ASP A 21 -3.87 10.52 -11.14
N ALA A 22 -3.76 10.97 -12.40
CA ALA A 22 -4.19 10.17 -13.55
C ALA A 22 -3.41 8.85 -13.66
N ALA A 23 -2.08 8.88 -13.46
CA ALA A 23 -1.25 7.68 -13.46
C ALA A 23 -1.64 6.71 -12.33
N TRP A 24 -1.84 7.21 -11.11
CA TRP A 24 -2.31 6.40 -9.98
C TRP A 24 -3.69 5.79 -10.22
N ASN A 25 -4.63 6.54 -10.79
CA ASN A 25 -5.95 6.02 -11.13
C ASN A 25 -5.89 4.92 -12.20
N ALA A 26 -4.98 5.05 -13.17
CA ALA A 26 -4.77 4.09 -14.24
C ALA A 26 -4.12 2.76 -13.78
N LEU A 27 -3.65 2.66 -12.53
CA LEU A 27 -3.22 1.40 -11.93
C LEU A 27 -4.40 0.43 -11.73
N LEU A 28 -5.61 0.96 -11.58
CA LEU A 28 -6.81 0.14 -11.50
C LEU A 28 -7.33 -0.13 -12.92
N PRO A 29 -7.59 -1.39 -13.28
CA PRO A 29 -8.14 -1.72 -14.59
C PRO A 29 -9.60 -1.26 -14.69
N GLU A 30 -10.19 -1.43 -15.88
CA GLU A 30 -11.65 -1.33 -16.04
C GLU A 30 -12.36 -2.21 -15.01
N GLY A 31 -13.49 -1.72 -14.48
CA GLY A 31 -14.16 -2.37 -13.35
C GLY A 31 -13.44 -2.21 -12.00
N ARG A 32 -12.37 -1.40 -11.92
CA ARG A 32 -11.60 -1.06 -10.70
C ARG A 32 -10.95 -2.26 -10.01
N GLY A 33 -10.72 -3.35 -10.74
CA GLY A 33 -10.12 -4.57 -10.21
C GLY A 33 -11.11 -5.59 -9.64
N PHE A 34 -12.40 -5.41 -9.91
CA PHE A 34 -13.40 -6.44 -9.65
C PHE A 34 -13.49 -7.42 -10.81
N VAL A 35 -13.74 -8.69 -10.49
CA VAL A 35 -13.98 -9.75 -11.45
C VAL A 35 -15.35 -10.38 -11.23
N TYR A 36 -15.99 -10.76 -12.33
CA TYR A 36 -17.19 -11.57 -12.31
C TYR A 36 -16.81 -13.04 -12.19
N VAL A 37 -17.44 -13.76 -11.25
CA VAL A 37 -17.24 -15.20 -11.10
C VAL A 37 -18.58 -15.90 -11.31
N PRO A 38 -18.84 -16.44 -12.52
CA PRO A 38 -20.05 -17.21 -12.76
C PRO A 38 -20.03 -18.46 -11.89
N GLU A 39 -21.17 -18.76 -11.27
CA GLU A 39 -21.35 -19.98 -10.48
C GLU A 39 -20.29 -20.10 -9.36
N SER A 40 -20.02 -19.00 -8.66
CA SER A 40 -19.04 -18.87 -7.55
C SER A 40 -19.11 -20.01 -6.53
N GLU A 41 -20.31 -20.49 -6.24
CA GLU A 41 -20.58 -21.64 -5.37
C GLU A 41 -19.84 -22.93 -5.80
N ARG A 42 -19.64 -23.15 -7.11
CA ARG A 42 -18.87 -24.30 -7.63
C ARG A 42 -17.40 -24.26 -7.23
N TYR A 43 -16.88 -23.07 -6.94
CA TYR A 43 -15.50 -22.86 -6.49
C TYR A 43 -15.39 -22.74 -4.97
N SER A 44 -16.46 -23.04 -4.22
CA SER A 44 -16.52 -22.89 -2.76
C SER A 44 -16.22 -21.47 -2.28
N LEU A 45 -16.48 -20.46 -3.11
CA LEU A 45 -16.35 -19.06 -2.71
C LEU A 45 -17.61 -18.65 -1.92
N PRO A 46 -17.45 -17.88 -0.83
CA PRO A 46 -18.58 -17.20 -0.20
C PRO A 46 -19.29 -16.25 -1.16
N PRO A 47 -20.56 -15.87 -0.89
CA PRO A 47 -21.30 -14.96 -1.75
C PRO A 47 -20.56 -13.65 -1.99
N GLY A 48 -20.41 -13.28 -3.26
CA GLY A 48 -19.77 -12.04 -3.66
C GLY A 48 -20.68 -10.82 -3.49
N GLU A 49 -20.23 -9.67 -3.98
CA GLU A 49 -21.09 -8.50 -4.09
C GLU A 49 -22.07 -8.67 -5.26
N LYS A 50 -23.37 -8.54 -4.98
CA LYS A 50 -24.42 -8.79 -5.99
C LYS A 50 -24.60 -7.58 -6.89
N THR A 51 -24.49 -7.80 -8.20
CA THR A 51 -24.78 -6.82 -9.24
C THR A 51 -25.93 -7.29 -10.13
N PHE A 52 -26.40 -6.43 -11.05
CA PHE A 52 -27.39 -6.82 -12.06
C PHE A 52 -26.92 -7.96 -12.99
N TYR A 53 -25.59 -8.12 -13.15
CA TYR A 53 -24.99 -9.15 -14.01
C TYR A 53 -24.54 -10.39 -13.22
N GLY A 54 -24.73 -10.39 -11.89
CA GLY A 54 -24.39 -11.45 -10.94
C GLY A 54 -23.29 -11.04 -9.96
N GLU A 55 -22.65 -12.01 -9.31
CA GLU A 55 -21.72 -11.74 -8.20
C GLU A 55 -20.31 -11.34 -8.68
N ILE A 56 -19.76 -10.31 -8.04
CA ILE A 56 -18.40 -9.82 -8.28
C ILE A 56 -17.54 -9.94 -7.01
N TYR A 57 -16.23 -10.04 -7.23
CA TYR A 57 -15.22 -10.16 -6.19
C TYR A 57 -14.08 -9.20 -6.49
N SER A 58 -13.51 -8.59 -5.46
CA SER A 58 -12.34 -7.71 -5.63
C SER A 58 -11.08 -8.57 -5.72
N VAL A 59 -10.19 -8.30 -6.67
CA VAL A 59 -8.87 -8.93 -6.68
C VAL A 59 -7.95 -8.18 -5.72
N SER A 60 -7.34 -8.89 -4.77
CA SER A 60 -6.57 -8.30 -3.67
C SER A 60 -5.49 -7.33 -4.11
N LEU A 61 -4.73 -7.63 -5.17
CA LEU A 61 -3.75 -6.70 -5.74
C LEU A 61 -4.35 -5.31 -6.01
N PHE A 62 -5.51 -5.24 -6.67
CA PHE A 62 -6.12 -3.96 -7.02
C PHE A 62 -6.75 -3.28 -5.81
N HIS A 63 -7.25 -4.05 -4.84
CA HIS A 63 -7.69 -3.48 -3.56
C HIS A 63 -6.51 -2.88 -2.77
N GLN A 64 -5.37 -3.57 -2.72
CA GLN A 64 -4.14 -3.09 -2.09
C GLN A 64 -3.63 -1.80 -2.77
N LEU A 65 -3.63 -1.76 -4.10
CA LEU A 65 -3.27 -0.55 -4.87
C LEU A 65 -4.25 0.60 -4.63
N HIS A 66 -5.55 0.32 -4.56
CA HIS A 66 -6.57 1.31 -4.21
C HIS A 66 -6.31 1.92 -2.82
N CYS A 67 -6.09 1.07 -1.82
CA CYS A 67 -5.78 1.48 -0.45
C CYS A 67 -4.50 2.32 -0.39
N LEU A 68 -3.43 1.90 -1.07
CA LEU A 68 -2.18 2.66 -1.15
C LEU A 68 -2.39 4.04 -1.79
N GLY A 69 -3.21 4.12 -2.85
CA GLY A 69 -3.59 5.38 -3.49
C GLY A 69 -4.40 6.31 -2.56
N GLN A 70 -5.33 5.77 -1.76
CA GLN A 70 -6.05 6.55 -0.75
C GLN A 70 -5.12 7.06 0.35
N LEU A 71 -4.21 6.21 0.84
CA LEU A 71 -3.21 6.60 1.84
C LEU A 71 -2.33 7.74 1.31
N ARG A 72 -1.87 7.65 0.05
CA ARG A 72 -1.15 8.75 -0.62
C ARG A 72 -1.97 10.03 -0.61
N LYS A 73 -3.24 9.97 -1.01
CA LYS A 73 -4.11 11.15 -1.06
C LYS A 73 -4.30 11.78 0.32
N TYR A 74 -4.61 10.99 1.33
CA TYR A 74 -4.85 11.49 2.69
C TYR A 74 -3.58 12.04 3.33
N TYR A 75 -2.43 11.39 3.11
CA TYR A 75 -1.15 11.89 3.57
C TYR A 75 -0.90 13.32 3.06
N TRP A 76 -1.00 13.55 1.74
CA TRP A 76 -0.74 14.88 1.17
C TRP A 76 -1.79 15.92 1.56
N LEU A 77 -3.06 15.52 1.70
CA LEU A 77 -4.11 16.40 2.20
C LEU A 77 -3.81 16.89 3.63
N LEU A 78 -3.33 16.00 4.50
CA LEU A 78 -2.96 16.34 5.87
C LEU A 78 -1.71 17.23 5.91
N ILE A 79 -0.67 16.89 5.12
CA ILE A 79 0.52 17.74 4.99
C ILE A 79 0.13 19.16 4.55
N ASP A 80 -0.71 19.29 3.53
CA ASP A 80 -1.14 20.60 3.01
C ASP A 80 -2.01 21.37 4.01
N GLY A 81 -2.85 20.67 4.75
CA GLY A 81 -3.65 21.25 5.83
C GLY A 81 -2.78 21.80 6.96
N VAL A 82 -1.76 21.06 7.39
CA VAL A 82 -0.83 21.51 8.43
C VAL A 82 0.02 22.69 7.93
N MET A 83 0.57 22.60 6.72
CA MET A 83 1.41 23.64 6.16
C MET A 83 0.65 24.95 5.92
N SER A 84 -0.64 24.90 5.56
CA SER A 84 -1.46 26.10 5.40
C SER A 84 -1.87 26.76 6.73
N ASN A 85 -2.19 25.97 7.77
CA ASN A 85 -2.93 26.49 8.94
C ASN A 85 -2.18 26.46 10.29
N SER A 86 -1.08 25.72 10.43
CA SER A 86 -0.41 25.57 11.73
C SER A 86 1.04 26.00 11.68
N THR A 87 1.38 27.11 12.33
CA THR A 87 2.77 27.59 12.45
C THR A 87 3.61 26.76 13.43
N SER A 88 3.00 26.18 14.46
CA SER A 88 3.70 25.38 15.48
C SER A 88 4.10 23.99 14.98
N LEU A 89 3.35 23.43 14.01
CA LEU A 89 3.62 22.10 13.45
C LEU A 89 4.47 22.15 12.17
N ARG A 90 4.66 23.32 11.53
CA ARG A 90 5.51 23.41 10.32
C ARG A 90 6.92 22.85 10.52
N PRO A 91 7.66 23.16 11.61
CA PRO A 91 9.01 22.64 11.79
C PRO A 91 9.05 21.10 11.85
N MET A 92 8.02 20.48 12.43
CA MET A 92 7.87 19.03 12.46
C MET A 92 7.60 18.47 11.06
N VAL A 93 6.71 19.10 10.29
CA VAL A 93 6.42 18.67 8.91
C VAL A 93 7.61 18.87 7.99
N ASP A 94 8.32 19.99 8.11
CA ASP A 94 9.56 20.26 7.36
C ASP A 94 10.63 19.19 7.70
N GLY A 95 10.73 18.79 8.98
CA GLY A 95 11.58 17.68 9.41
C GLY A 95 11.14 16.33 8.82
N LEU A 96 9.84 16.04 8.82
CA LEU A 96 9.26 14.78 8.31
C LEU A 96 9.42 14.64 6.79
N LEU A 97 9.24 15.73 6.05
CA LEU A 97 9.49 15.77 4.61
C LEU A 97 11.00 15.73 4.32
N GLY A 98 11.82 16.17 5.26
CA GLY A 98 13.26 16.35 5.06
C GLY A 98 13.56 17.38 3.97
N PRO A 99 14.83 17.53 3.56
CA PRO A 99 15.24 18.53 2.57
C PRO A 99 14.56 18.39 1.19
N SER A 100 13.92 17.25 0.89
CA SER A 100 13.41 16.95 -0.45
C SER A 100 11.99 16.36 -0.52
N GLY A 101 11.34 15.95 0.58
CA GLY A 101 10.06 15.21 0.52
C GLY A 101 10.17 13.85 -0.19
N GLU A 102 11.39 13.44 -0.58
CA GLU A 102 11.61 12.28 -1.45
C GLU A 102 11.44 10.97 -0.72
N HIS A 103 11.61 10.94 0.61
CA HIS A 103 11.48 9.70 1.37
C HIS A 103 10.06 9.14 1.24
N VAL A 104 9.04 9.92 1.65
CA VAL A 104 7.64 9.45 1.55
C VAL A 104 7.20 9.25 0.11
N SER A 105 7.64 10.12 -0.80
CA SER A 105 7.26 10.03 -2.21
C SER A 105 7.81 8.76 -2.88
N HIS A 106 9.07 8.39 -2.64
CA HIS A 106 9.60 7.14 -3.18
C HIS A 106 9.00 5.92 -2.47
N CYS A 107 8.65 5.99 -1.18
CA CYS A 107 8.00 4.88 -0.47
C CYS A 107 6.68 4.47 -1.16
N PHE A 108 5.87 5.44 -1.60
CA PHE A 108 4.64 5.13 -2.34
C PHE A 108 4.92 4.41 -3.67
N ASP A 109 5.93 4.83 -4.42
CA ASP A 109 6.32 4.15 -5.66
C ASP A 109 6.93 2.77 -5.41
N TYR A 110 7.77 2.63 -4.39
CA TYR A 110 8.37 1.36 -3.99
C TYR A 110 7.32 0.35 -3.53
N LEU A 111 6.37 0.77 -2.68
CA LEU A 111 5.27 -0.07 -2.24
C LEU A 111 4.35 -0.45 -3.41
N ARG A 112 4.04 0.48 -4.32
CA ARG A 112 3.29 0.18 -5.55
C ARG A 112 3.97 -0.93 -6.35
N GLN A 113 5.27 -0.82 -6.60
CA GLN A 113 6.05 -1.83 -7.32
C GLN A 113 6.07 -3.17 -6.58
N THR A 114 6.19 -3.14 -5.25
CA THR A 114 6.17 -4.33 -4.39
C THR A 114 4.83 -5.06 -4.51
N LEU A 115 3.70 -4.34 -4.44
CA LEU A 115 2.37 -4.92 -4.61
C LEU A 115 2.20 -5.54 -6.00
N GLN A 116 2.58 -4.83 -7.06
CA GLN A 116 2.49 -5.34 -8.43
C GLN A 116 3.40 -6.55 -8.68
N CYS A 117 4.57 -6.60 -8.04
CA CYS A 117 5.49 -7.72 -8.14
C CYS A 117 4.99 -8.95 -7.35
N ALA A 118 4.37 -8.74 -6.18
CA ALA A 118 3.77 -9.79 -5.40
C ALA A 118 2.53 -10.38 -6.11
N GLY A 119 1.71 -9.50 -6.71
CA GLY A 119 0.60 -9.89 -7.57
C GLY A 119 -0.44 -10.74 -6.86
N ASP A 120 -0.92 -10.31 -5.69
CA ASP A 120 -1.88 -11.06 -4.89
C ASP A 120 -3.22 -11.23 -5.62
N MET A 121 -3.51 -12.46 -6.05
CA MET A 121 -4.69 -12.80 -6.84
C MET A 121 -5.85 -13.36 -6.00
N ALA A 122 -5.79 -13.24 -4.67
CA ALA A 122 -6.92 -13.62 -3.83
C ALA A 122 -8.21 -12.86 -4.24
N LEU A 123 -9.34 -13.56 -4.12
CA LEU A 123 -10.66 -13.03 -4.44
C LEU A 123 -11.36 -12.63 -3.14
N GLU A 124 -11.56 -11.33 -2.96
CA GLU A 124 -12.18 -10.78 -1.76
C GLU A 124 -13.69 -10.63 -1.94
N TRP A 125 -14.44 -11.21 -1.03
CA TRP A 125 -15.88 -11.03 -0.90
C TRP A 125 -16.22 -10.00 0.18
N PRO A 126 -17.39 -9.36 0.12
CA PRO A 126 -17.82 -8.42 1.15
C PRO A 126 -18.11 -9.12 2.48
N ARG A 127 -17.72 -8.47 3.58
CA ARG A 127 -18.03 -8.89 4.95
C ARG A 127 -19.10 -7.99 5.53
N LYS A 128 -20.05 -8.58 6.26
CA LYS A 128 -21.03 -7.85 7.07
C LYS A 128 -20.53 -7.77 8.51
N GLU A 129 -20.48 -6.58 9.08
CA GLU A 129 -20.18 -6.41 10.50
C GLU A 129 -21.29 -6.98 11.38
N GLU A 130 -20.98 -7.35 12.63
CA GLU A 130 -21.91 -7.99 13.56
C GLU A 130 -23.15 -7.12 13.83
N ASP A 131 -22.97 -5.81 13.92
CA ASP A 131 -24.04 -4.82 14.14
C ASP A 131 -24.85 -4.51 12.86
N GLY A 132 -24.45 -5.06 11.72
CA GLY A 132 -25.05 -4.84 10.41
C GLY A 132 -24.87 -3.44 9.84
N SER A 133 -24.03 -2.59 10.44
CA SER A 133 -23.80 -1.22 10.01
C SER A 133 -23.08 -1.11 8.66
N ARG A 134 -22.32 -2.15 8.30
CA ARG A 134 -21.45 -2.14 7.12
C ARG A 134 -21.46 -3.50 6.42
N PHE A 135 -21.54 -3.43 5.09
CA PHE A 135 -21.33 -4.53 4.17
C PHE A 135 -20.39 -4.05 3.08
N ALA A 136 -19.12 -4.46 3.14
CA ALA A 136 -18.09 -3.97 2.24
C ALA A 136 -16.97 -5.00 2.08
N VAL A 137 -16.29 -4.94 0.95
CA VAL A 137 -14.99 -5.60 0.79
C VAL A 137 -13.98 -4.82 1.63
N ASP A 138 -13.45 -5.46 2.67
CA ASP A 138 -12.35 -4.92 3.45
C ASP A 138 -11.09 -5.78 3.37
N GLY A 139 -11.19 -7.05 2.95
CA GLY A 139 -10.08 -7.99 2.82
C GLY A 139 -9.90 -8.90 4.05
N TRP A 140 -10.71 -8.71 5.10
CA TRP A 140 -10.50 -9.42 6.35
C TRP A 140 -11.17 -10.81 6.27
N GLY A 141 -10.46 -11.84 6.73
CA GLY A 141 -10.94 -13.22 6.63
C GLY A 141 -10.83 -13.80 5.21
N ILE A 142 -10.11 -13.14 4.31
CA ILE A 142 -9.79 -13.66 2.97
C ILE A 142 -8.48 -14.46 3.06
N PRO A 143 -8.42 -15.66 2.45
CA PRO A 143 -7.19 -16.44 2.37
C PRO A 143 -6.23 -15.86 1.33
N HIS A 144 -4.95 -15.72 1.69
CA HIS A 144 -3.86 -15.27 0.83
C HIS A 144 -2.72 -16.30 0.80
N GLU A 145 -1.98 -16.38 -0.30
CA GLU A 145 -0.77 -17.21 -0.40
C GLU A 145 0.48 -16.37 -0.06
N CYS A 146 0.99 -16.52 1.16
CA CYS A 146 2.13 -15.77 1.65
C CYS A 146 3.43 -16.58 1.61
N ARG A 147 4.56 -15.89 1.49
CA ARG A 147 5.87 -16.47 1.87
C ARG A 147 5.89 -16.68 3.39
N SER A 148 6.52 -17.76 3.84
CA SER A 148 6.61 -18.06 5.27
C SER A 148 7.39 -16.97 6.01
N TRP A 149 6.66 -16.21 6.84
CA TRP A 149 7.24 -15.18 7.69
C TRP A 149 8.28 -15.76 8.65
N ASP A 150 7.97 -16.90 9.27
CA ASP A 150 8.83 -17.54 10.25
C ASP A 150 10.16 -17.96 9.62
N HIS A 151 10.14 -18.54 8.43
CA HIS A 151 11.37 -18.90 7.72
C HIS A 151 12.21 -17.67 7.34
N ILE A 152 11.57 -16.56 6.96
CA ILE A 152 12.26 -15.29 6.67
C ILE A 152 12.92 -14.76 7.94
N VAL A 153 12.18 -14.68 9.04
CA VAL A 153 12.68 -14.18 10.33
C VAL A 153 13.78 -15.07 10.89
N ASP A 154 13.65 -16.38 10.81
CA ASP A 154 14.67 -17.32 11.28
C ASP A 154 15.96 -17.20 10.46
N TYR A 155 15.87 -17.03 9.15
CA TYR A 155 17.04 -16.71 8.32
C TYR A 155 17.72 -15.42 8.77
N MET A 156 16.95 -14.37 9.07
CA MET A 156 17.49 -13.09 9.51
C MET A 156 18.19 -13.17 10.87
N LYS A 157 17.71 -13.98 11.82
CA LYS A 157 18.39 -14.19 13.12
C LYS A 157 19.83 -14.72 12.97
N GLY A 158 20.10 -15.52 11.93
CA GLY A 158 21.44 -16.04 11.64
C GLY A 158 22.27 -15.16 10.72
N SER A 159 21.66 -14.18 10.06
CA SER A 159 22.26 -13.45 8.91
C SER A 159 22.21 -11.93 9.04
N TYR A 160 21.72 -11.39 10.16
CA TYR A 160 21.56 -9.95 10.37
C TYR A 160 22.90 -9.21 10.38
N PHE A 161 22.86 -7.92 10.04
CA PHE A 161 24.01 -7.03 10.13
C PHE A 161 24.33 -6.74 11.61
N ASN A 162 25.51 -7.17 12.07
CA ASN A 162 25.88 -7.19 13.48
C ASN A 162 26.11 -5.81 14.14
N LEU A 163 25.95 -4.71 13.40
CA LEU A 163 26.06 -3.34 13.90
C LEU A 163 24.74 -2.55 13.79
N SER A 164 23.60 -3.19 13.49
CA SER A 164 22.28 -2.54 13.55
C SER A 164 21.57 -2.86 14.87
N MET A 165 20.88 -1.86 15.44
CA MET A 165 20.02 -2.03 16.62
C MET A 165 18.54 -1.99 16.18
N ASN A 166 17.72 -2.90 16.70
CA ASN A 166 16.27 -2.90 16.48
C ASN A 166 15.57 -2.09 17.58
N SER A 167 15.83 -0.79 17.66
CA SER A 167 15.12 0.05 18.64
C SER A 167 13.74 0.48 18.13
N ASP A 168 13.58 0.74 16.83
CA ASP A 168 12.36 1.30 16.25
C ASP A 168 12.19 0.91 14.77
N ILE A 169 10.95 0.86 14.27
CA ILE A 169 10.63 0.59 12.83
C ILE A 169 10.98 1.79 11.94
N ALA A 170 10.92 3.00 12.50
CA ALA A 170 11.29 4.26 11.86
C ALA A 170 11.83 5.19 12.96
N PRO A 171 13.13 5.11 13.31
CA PRO A 171 13.70 5.94 14.37
C PRO A 171 13.63 7.42 13.99
N ASP A 172 13.37 8.29 14.98
CA ASP A 172 13.48 9.74 14.84
C ASP A 172 14.96 10.10 14.62
N HIS A 173 15.46 10.01 13.39
CA HIS A 173 16.85 10.35 13.09
C HIS A 173 17.01 11.88 13.03
N PRO A 174 17.83 12.51 13.90
CA PRO A 174 18.35 13.81 13.57
C PRO A 174 19.27 13.64 12.36
N MET A 175 19.12 14.50 11.36
CA MET A 175 19.99 14.59 10.18
C MET A 175 21.43 14.91 10.60
N HIS A 176 22.20 13.92 11.02
CA HIS A 176 23.62 14.09 11.33
C HIS A 176 24.45 13.88 10.06
N GLY A 177 25.37 14.83 9.84
CA GLY A 177 26.16 15.04 8.62
C GLY A 177 27.18 13.96 8.25
N ASP A 178 27.07 12.75 8.82
CA ASP A 178 27.96 11.62 8.52
C ASP A 178 27.24 10.56 7.68
N GLY A 179 26.62 11.01 6.58
CA GLY A 179 26.73 10.34 5.28
C GLY A 179 26.21 8.91 5.08
N MET A 180 25.63 8.19 6.04
CA MET A 180 24.92 6.93 5.76
C MET A 180 23.82 6.63 6.78
N ALA A 181 22.57 6.87 6.40
CA ALA A 181 21.47 6.03 6.90
C ALA A 181 21.54 4.71 6.14
N ARG A 182 21.99 3.64 6.78
CA ARG A 182 21.81 2.27 6.25
C ARG A 182 20.61 1.67 6.95
N LEU A 183 19.46 1.95 6.33
CA LEU A 183 18.08 1.60 6.69
C LEU A 183 17.62 2.13 8.05
#